data_AF-A0A847CEM3-F1
#
_entry.id   AF-A0A847CEM3-F1
#
_cell.length_a   1.000
_cell.length_b   1.000
_cell.length_c   1.000
_cell.angle_alpha   90.00
_cell.angle_beta   90.00
_cell.angle_gamma   90.00
#
_symmetry.space_group_name_H-M   'P 1'
#
loop_
_entity.id
_entity.type
_entity.pdbx_description
1 polymer ?
#
loop_
_entity_poly.entity_id
_entity_poly.type
_entity_poly.pdbx_seq_one_letter_code
_entity_poly.pdbx_strand_id
1 'polypeptide(L)'
;MKKIFLLIGIISFVLMGCQTTSVTTSSSDDGFKTYYDEVRGVSFITHKDLERGYFYNLKDSLSGERENISIYITDKDLVAWADYQGSDWIFINGIVFLDSNGNRLALDYGSRTDSDVKSGALKNVYVREDYGVKIKKSDIEKLEAILNSSKVYVAFLGKKSTGKMELKSKYINAMKLTFEKWKSINE
;
A
#
# COMPACT_ATOMS: atom_id res chain seq x y z
N MET A 1 51.02 50.65 -13.81
CA MET A 1 49.79 49.85 -13.59
C MET A 1 50.15 48.74 -12.60
N LYS A 2 49.96 48.95 -11.29
CA LYS A 2 48.78 48.62 -10.47
C LYS A 2 48.39 47.12 -10.48
N LYS A 3 48.74 46.49 -9.35
CA LYS A 3 48.03 45.45 -8.56
C LYS A 3 48.04 43.98 -9.03
N ILE A 4 48.85 43.21 -8.30
CA ILE A 4 48.57 41.89 -7.67
C ILE A 4 47.08 41.51 -7.65
N PHE A 5 46.75 40.26 -8.03
CA PHE A 5 46.01 39.33 -7.16
C PHE A 5 46.11 37.88 -7.67
N LEU A 6 46.57 37.03 -6.75
CA LEU A 6 46.54 35.56 -6.78
C LEU A 6 45.07 35.12 -6.70
N LEU A 7 44.63 34.19 -7.55
CA LEU A 7 43.41 33.42 -7.29
C LEU A 7 43.69 31.94 -7.55
N ILE A 8 43.92 31.21 -6.48
CA ILE A 8 43.93 29.75 -6.43
C ILE A 8 42.47 29.32 -6.59
N GLY A 9 42.09 28.98 -7.82
CA GLY A 9 40.81 28.35 -8.11
C GLY A 9 40.89 26.86 -7.82
N ILE A 10 40.52 26.48 -6.59
CA ILE A 10 40.25 25.09 -6.23
C ILE A 10 39.12 24.59 -7.14
N ILE A 11 39.48 23.76 -8.12
CA ILE A 11 38.51 22.95 -8.88
C ILE A 11 38.03 21.87 -7.90
N SER A 12 37.09 22.22 -7.03
CA SER A 12 36.22 21.24 -6.40
C SER A 12 35.24 20.77 -7.47
N PHE A 13 35.65 19.75 -8.22
CA PHE A 13 34.69 18.84 -8.84
C PHE A 13 34.00 18.09 -7.69
N VAL A 14 33.00 18.74 -7.10
CA VAL A 14 31.95 18.01 -6.40
C VAL A 14 31.22 17.28 -7.52
N LEU A 15 31.66 16.05 -7.78
CA LEU A 15 30.80 15.04 -8.35
C LEU A 15 29.59 14.97 -7.41
N MET A 16 28.54 15.74 -7.73
CA MET A 16 27.20 15.42 -7.29
C MET A 16 26.94 14.04 -7.86
N GLY A 17 27.32 13.02 -7.09
CA GLY A 17 26.82 11.67 -7.27
C GLY A 17 25.31 11.83 -7.24
N CYS A 18 24.71 11.69 -8.41
CA CYS A 18 23.34 11.27 -8.50
C CYS A 18 23.33 9.95 -7.73
N GLN A 19 22.90 9.98 -6.46
CA GLN A 19 22.62 8.76 -5.72
C GLN A 19 21.47 8.11 -6.48
N THR A 20 21.82 7.25 -7.44
CA THR A 20 20.90 6.27 -7.97
C THR A 20 20.52 5.41 -6.78
N THR A 21 19.34 5.64 -6.21
CA THR A 21 18.72 4.69 -5.29
C THR A 21 18.66 3.37 -6.04
N SER A 22 19.52 2.43 -5.65
CA SER A 22 19.69 1.17 -6.34
C SER A 22 18.55 0.28 -5.89
N VAL A 23 17.40 0.41 -6.55
CA VAL A 23 16.24 -0.43 -6.27
C VAL A 23 16.58 -1.85 -6.70
N THR A 24 16.91 -2.72 -5.75
CA THR A 24 17.05 -4.14 -6.03
C THR A 24 15.66 -4.78 -5.96
N THR A 25 15.16 -5.22 -7.11
CA THR A 25 13.92 -6.00 -7.21
C THR A 25 14.28 -7.45 -7.51
N SER A 26 13.81 -8.38 -6.70
CA SER A 26 13.89 -9.81 -7.01
C SER A 26 12.48 -10.39 -7.16
N SER A 27 12.32 -11.31 -8.10
CA SER A 27 11.10 -12.11 -8.26
C SER A 27 11.45 -13.55 -7.93
N SER A 28 10.62 -14.22 -7.14
CA SER A 28 10.77 -15.64 -6.82
C SER A 28 9.74 -16.49 -7.56
N ASP A 29 10.06 -17.75 -7.77
CA ASP A 29 9.20 -18.72 -8.49
C ASP A 29 7.85 -18.95 -7.80
N ASP A 30 7.75 -18.62 -6.51
CA ASP A 30 6.52 -18.64 -5.71
C ASP A 30 5.56 -17.47 -5.98
N GLY A 31 5.87 -16.58 -6.94
CA GLY A 31 5.02 -15.47 -7.34
C GLY A 31 5.14 -14.23 -6.46
N PHE A 32 6.13 -14.19 -5.55
CA PHE A 32 6.44 -13.02 -4.75
C PHE A 32 7.48 -12.12 -5.42
N LYS A 33 7.36 -10.83 -5.13
CA LYS A 33 8.33 -9.80 -5.46
C LYS A 33 8.83 -9.18 -4.16
N THR A 34 10.13 -9.00 -4.07
CA THR A 34 10.77 -8.29 -2.97
C THR A 34 11.38 -7.00 -3.51
N TYR A 35 11.06 -5.89 -2.86
CA TYR A 35 11.57 -4.55 -3.13
C TYR A 35 12.29 -4.03 -1.89
N TYR A 36 13.55 -3.61 -2.03
CA TYR A 36 14.30 -2.97 -0.96
C TYR A 36 14.33 -1.45 -1.17
N ASP A 37 13.79 -0.70 -0.19
CA ASP A 37 13.87 0.77 -0.13
C ASP A 37 15.14 1.15 0.62
N GLU A 38 16.22 1.44 -0.12
CA GLU A 38 17.52 1.80 0.47
C GLU A 38 17.44 3.08 1.33
N VAL A 39 16.55 4.01 1.00
CA VAL A 39 16.42 5.29 1.71
C VAL A 39 15.78 5.08 3.07
N ARG A 40 14.75 4.23 3.13
CA ARG A 40 14.06 3.89 4.38
C ARG A 40 14.70 2.74 5.12
N GLY A 41 15.57 1.97 4.46
CA GLY A 41 16.22 0.79 5.01
C GLY A 41 15.24 -0.36 5.29
N VAL A 42 14.15 -0.47 4.53
CA VAL A 42 13.09 -1.46 4.75
C VAL A 42 12.85 -2.32 3.51
N SER A 43 12.53 -3.59 3.73
CA SER A 43 12.14 -4.52 2.66
C SER A 43 10.64 -4.64 2.58
N PHE A 44 10.11 -4.68 1.36
CA PHE A 44 8.71 -4.92 1.04
C PHE A 44 8.58 -6.21 0.25
N ILE A 45 7.70 -7.11 0.68
CA ILE A 45 7.42 -8.37 -0.03
C ILE A 45 5.93 -8.39 -0.37
N THR A 46 5.60 -8.58 -1.65
CA THR A 46 4.22 -8.63 -2.13
C THR A 46 4.04 -9.78 -3.10
N HIS A 47 2.88 -10.43 -3.05
CA HIS A 47 2.48 -11.34 -4.14
C HIS A 47 2.23 -10.51 -5.41
N LYS A 48 2.57 -11.03 -6.60
CA LYS A 48 2.40 -10.34 -7.90
C LYS A 48 0.97 -9.86 -8.16
N ASP A 49 -0.01 -10.54 -7.58
CA ASP A 49 -1.43 -10.19 -7.71
C ASP A 49 -1.89 -9.10 -6.72
N LEU A 50 -1.02 -8.67 -5.80
CA LEU A 50 -1.27 -7.63 -4.80
C LEU A 50 -0.33 -6.43 -4.95
N GLU A 51 0.50 -6.42 -6.00
CA GLU A 51 1.48 -5.37 -6.27
C GLU A 51 0.79 -4.01 -6.47
N ARG A 52 1.32 -2.99 -5.79
CA ARG A 52 0.80 -1.61 -5.87
C ARG A 52 0.83 -1.07 -7.29
N GLY A 53 -0.23 -0.36 -7.69
CA GLY A 53 -0.37 0.21 -9.03
C GLY A 53 -1.75 -0.10 -9.61
N TYR A 54 -1.79 -0.51 -10.87
CA TYR A 54 -3.04 -0.84 -11.60
C TYR A 54 -3.51 -2.28 -11.33
N PHE A 55 -3.59 -2.68 -10.07
CA PHE A 55 -4.31 -3.91 -9.70
C PHE A 55 -5.77 -3.52 -9.38
N TYR A 56 -6.74 -4.39 -9.70
CA TYR A 56 -8.18 -4.05 -9.70
C TYR A 56 -9.02 -5.15 -9.04
N ASN A 57 -9.12 -5.11 -7.71
CA ASN A 57 -9.67 -6.23 -6.95
C ASN A 57 -11.02 -6.00 -6.27
N LEU A 58 -11.43 -4.76 -6.01
CA LEU A 58 -12.75 -4.46 -5.47
C LEU A 58 -13.62 -3.76 -6.52
N LYS A 59 -13.23 -2.55 -6.94
CA LYS A 59 -13.96 -1.77 -7.96
C LYS A 59 -12.99 -1.17 -8.97
N ASP A 60 -13.38 -1.25 -10.23
CA ASP A 60 -12.76 -0.55 -11.34
C ASP A 60 -13.86 -0.19 -12.34
N SER A 61 -13.86 1.05 -12.80
CA SER A 61 -14.93 1.59 -13.64
C SER A 61 -14.38 2.34 -14.85
N LEU A 62 -15.18 2.38 -15.92
CA LEU A 62 -14.84 3.10 -17.15
C LEU A 62 -14.67 4.60 -16.93
N SER A 63 -15.26 5.16 -15.88
CA SER A 63 -15.11 6.57 -15.50
C SER A 63 -13.79 6.85 -14.79
N GLY A 64 -13.06 5.82 -14.33
CA GLY A 64 -11.80 5.95 -13.61
C GLY A 64 -11.90 5.86 -12.09
N GLU A 65 -13.06 5.48 -11.53
CA GLU A 65 -13.18 5.13 -10.10
C GLU A 65 -12.50 3.80 -9.81
N ARG A 66 -11.74 3.75 -8.72
CA ARG A 66 -10.95 2.57 -8.30
C ARG A 66 -11.02 2.38 -6.80
N GLU A 67 -11.21 1.14 -6.38
CA GLU A 67 -11.09 0.73 -4.98
C GLU A 67 -10.25 -0.55 -4.97
N ASN A 68 -9.16 -0.55 -4.22
CA ASN A 68 -8.27 -1.70 -4.10
C ASN A 68 -7.81 -1.95 -2.68
N ILE A 69 -7.58 -3.22 -2.38
CA ILE A 69 -7.03 -3.67 -1.10
C ILE A 69 -5.82 -4.57 -1.32
N SER A 70 -4.69 -4.24 -0.74
CA SER A 70 -3.48 -5.08 -0.76
C SER A 70 -3.12 -5.53 0.65
N ILE A 71 -2.46 -6.67 0.73
CA ILE A 71 -1.73 -7.11 1.93
C ILE A 71 -0.31 -7.40 1.48
N TYR A 72 0.67 -6.83 2.18
CA TYR A 72 2.08 -7.03 1.91
C TYR A 72 2.86 -7.13 3.22
N ILE A 73 4.09 -7.60 3.13
CA ILE A 73 5.01 -7.69 4.26
C ILE A 73 5.97 -6.53 4.19
N THR A 74 6.19 -5.82 5.29
CA THR A 74 7.28 -4.86 5.42
C THR A 74 8.11 -5.21 6.64
N ASP A 75 9.40 -5.45 6.42
CA ASP A 75 10.33 -6.06 7.38
C ASP A 75 9.79 -7.37 7.97
N LYS A 76 9.07 -7.30 9.10
CA LYS A 76 8.46 -8.44 9.81
C LYS A 76 6.97 -8.27 10.06
N ASP A 77 6.36 -7.24 9.49
CA ASP A 77 4.97 -6.87 9.73
C ASP A 77 4.09 -7.15 8.52
N LEU A 78 2.88 -7.66 8.75
CA LEU A 78 1.81 -7.65 7.77
C LEU A 78 1.16 -6.26 7.74
N VAL A 79 1.00 -5.70 6.56
CA VAL A 79 0.33 -4.41 6.35
C VAL A 79 -0.81 -4.58 5.37
N ALA A 80 -2.00 -4.13 5.76
CA ALA A 80 -3.11 -3.94 4.84
C ALA A 80 -3.08 -2.50 4.29
N TRP A 81 -3.41 -2.35 3.02
CA TRP A 81 -3.37 -1.05 2.35
C TRP A 81 -4.55 -0.89 1.40
N ALA A 82 -5.35 0.14 1.66
CA ALA A 82 -6.45 0.56 0.81
C ALA A 82 -5.99 1.68 -0.12
N ASP A 83 -6.43 1.59 -1.38
CA ASP A 83 -6.30 2.61 -2.42
C ASP A 83 -7.70 2.95 -2.90
N TYR A 84 -8.03 4.23 -2.85
CA TYR A 84 -9.30 4.74 -3.34
C TYR A 84 -9.03 5.85 -4.33
N GLN A 85 -9.64 5.76 -5.51
CA GLN A 85 -9.69 6.82 -6.48
C GLN A 85 -11.15 7.09 -6.83
N GLY A 86 -11.63 8.29 -6.53
CA GLY A 86 -13.04 8.62 -6.79
C GLY A 86 -13.31 10.12 -6.80
N SER A 87 -14.52 10.46 -7.23
CA SER A 87 -15.01 11.85 -7.21
C SER A 87 -15.51 12.28 -5.83
N ASP A 88 -15.83 11.30 -4.98
CA ASP A 88 -16.34 11.49 -3.62
C ASP A 88 -15.21 11.34 -2.60
N TRP A 89 -14.99 12.35 -1.76
CA TRP A 89 -13.95 12.26 -0.73
C TRP A 89 -14.45 11.41 0.43
N ILE A 90 -13.79 10.28 0.66
CA ILE A 90 -14.16 9.33 1.71
C ILE A 90 -13.43 9.67 3.01
N PHE A 91 -12.22 10.22 2.93
CA PHE A 91 -11.35 10.43 4.08
C PHE A 91 -11.08 9.14 4.84
N ILE A 92 -10.48 8.15 4.17
CA ILE A 92 -10.34 6.79 4.71
C ILE A 92 -9.65 6.82 6.08
N ASN A 93 -10.29 6.25 7.09
CA ASN A 93 -9.77 6.10 8.45
C ASN A 93 -9.87 4.66 8.97
N GLY A 94 -10.28 3.72 8.14
CA GLY A 94 -10.32 2.31 8.52
C GLY A 94 -10.62 1.38 7.35
N ILE A 95 -10.18 0.13 7.50
CA ILE A 95 -10.52 -0.97 6.58
C ILE A 95 -11.33 -1.99 7.37
N VAL A 96 -12.43 -2.48 6.81
CA VAL A 96 -13.22 -3.54 7.43
C VAL A 96 -13.21 -4.76 6.52
N PHE A 97 -12.75 -5.88 7.05
CA PHE A 97 -12.92 -7.20 6.47
C PHE A 97 -14.16 -7.87 7.08
N LEU A 98 -14.97 -8.48 6.24
CA LEU A 98 -16.20 -9.19 6.60
C LEU A 98 -16.23 -10.52 5.86
N ASP A 99 -16.91 -11.50 6.43
CA ASP A 99 -17.31 -12.70 5.69
C ASP A 99 -18.82 -12.86 5.56
N SER A 100 -19.25 -13.87 4.81
CA SER A 100 -20.67 -14.25 4.69
C SER A 100 -21.31 -14.75 5.99
N ASN A 101 -20.50 -15.12 7.00
CA ASN A 101 -20.95 -15.67 8.27
C ASN A 101 -21.18 -14.59 9.33
N GLY A 102 -20.91 -13.32 9.00
CA GLY A 102 -21.07 -12.18 9.90
C GLY A 102 -19.83 -11.89 10.75
N ASN A 103 -18.71 -12.58 10.54
CA ASN A 103 -17.45 -12.20 11.17
C ASN A 103 -16.98 -10.85 10.63
N ARG A 104 -16.47 -10.00 11.53
CA ARG A 104 -16.05 -8.64 11.22
C ARG A 104 -14.73 -8.31 11.89
N LEU A 105 -13.76 -7.85 11.11
CA LEU A 105 -12.51 -7.25 11.60
C LEU A 105 -12.42 -5.82 11.08
N ALA A 106 -12.23 -4.86 11.99
CA ALA A 106 -11.99 -3.46 11.65
C ALA A 106 -10.55 -3.08 11.99
N LEU A 107 -9.88 -2.43 11.05
CA LEU A 107 -8.50 -1.97 11.15
C LEU A 107 -8.50 -0.43 11.02
N ASP A 108 -8.86 0.27 12.10
CA ASP A 108 -9.08 1.72 12.19
C ASP A 108 -7.97 2.47 12.95
N TYR A 109 -6.81 1.82 13.09
CA TYR A 109 -5.64 2.32 13.83
C TYR A 109 -4.40 2.51 12.95
N GLY A 110 -4.62 2.66 11.64
CA GLY A 110 -3.58 2.89 10.63
C GLY A 110 -3.28 4.37 10.41
N SER A 111 -2.53 4.65 9.35
CA SER A 111 -2.17 5.98 8.91
C SER A 111 -2.66 6.25 7.49
N ARG A 112 -2.96 7.51 7.24
CA ARG A 112 -3.25 8.04 5.91
C ARG A 112 -2.00 8.64 5.32
N THR A 113 -1.83 8.55 4.01
CA THR A 113 -0.93 9.47 3.33
C THR A 113 -1.71 10.73 2.99
N ASP A 114 -1.15 11.90 3.30
CA ASP A 114 -1.76 13.21 3.02
C ASP A 114 -1.85 13.53 1.52
N SER A 115 -1.58 12.56 0.65
CA SER A 115 -1.53 12.74 -0.80
C SER A 115 -2.92 13.11 -1.32
N ASP A 116 -3.00 14.34 -1.84
CA ASP A 116 -3.99 14.86 -2.79
C ASP A 116 -5.20 15.64 -2.25
N VAL A 117 -5.35 15.81 -0.93
CA VAL A 117 -6.34 16.78 -0.41
C VAL A 117 -5.76 18.20 -0.50
N LYS A 118 -5.62 18.73 -1.72
CA LYS A 118 -5.36 20.17 -1.89
C LYS A 118 -6.64 20.94 -1.58
N SER A 119 -6.63 21.69 -0.49
CA SER A 119 -7.66 22.69 -0.20
C SER A 119 -7.85 23.60 -1.41
N GLY A 120 -9.04 23.58 -2.03
CA GLY A 120 -9.37 24.41 -3.20
C GLY A 120 -9.48 23.68 -4.55
N ALA A 121 -9.38 22.35 -4.59
CA ALA A 121 -9.61 21.59 -5.82
C ALA A 121 -11.08 21.71 -6.29
N LEU A 122 -11.26 21.91 -7.61
CA LEU A 122 -12.57 22.00 -8.27
C LEU A 122 -13.42 20.75 -7.99
N LYS A 123 -14.74 20.94 -7.81
CA LYS A 123 -15.69 19.82 -7.87
C LYS A 123 -15.45 19.05 -9.18
N ASN A 124 -15.27 17.73 -9.13
CA ASN A 124 -14.96 16.80 -10.23
C ASN A 124 -13.49 16.41 -10.47
N VAL A 125 -12.56 16.75 -9.58
CA VAL A 125 -11.21 16.15 -9.63
C VAL A 125 -11.26 14.79 -8.93
N TYR A 126 -10.87 13.71 -9.64
CA TYR A 126 -10.61 12.42 -9.01
C TYR A 126 -9.51 12.61 -7.97
N VAL A 127 -9.84 12.30 -6.71
CA VAL A 127 -8.86 12.30 -5.63
C VAL A 127 -8.45 10.87 -5.38
N ARG A 128 -7.15 10.67 -5.18
CA ARG A 128 -6.59 9.41 -4.73
C ARG A 128 -6.30 9.48 -3.25
N GLU A 129 -6.84 8.55 -2.48
CA GLU A 129 -6.63 8.43 -1.04
C GLU A 129 -6.07 7.05 -0.74
N ASP A 130 -5.02 7.00 0.09
CA ASP A 130 -4.48 5.75 0.58
C ASP A 130 -4.54 5.68 2.11
N TYR A 131 -4.77 4.47 2.61
CA TYR A 131 -4.74 4.17 4.04
C TYR A 131 -3.99 2.86 4.28
N GLY A 132 -2.92 2.93 5.06
CA GLY A 132 -2.08 1.80 5.42
C GLY A 132 -2.22 1.45 6.91
N VAL A 133 -2.32 0.17 7.22
CA VAL A 133 -2.39 -0.30 8.61
C VAL A 133 -1.51 -1.52 8.82
N LYS A 134 -0.54 -1.39 9.72
CA LYS A 134 0.22 -2.53 10.26
C LYS A 134 -0.72 -3.39 11.10
N ILE A 135 -0.99 -4.62 10.67
CA ILE A 135 -1.95 -5.51 11.31
C ILE A 135 -1.38 -5.97 12.65
N LYS A 136 -2.14 -5.82 13.75
CA LYS A 136 -1.70 -6.27 15.07
C LYS A 136 -1.71 -7.78 15.11
N LYS A 137 -0.77 -8.39 15.84
CA LYS A 137 -0.74 -9.85 16.03
C LYS A 137 -2.09 -10.43 16.49
N SER A 138 -2.80 -9.72 17.38
CA SER A 138 -4.12 -10.10 17.88
C SER A 138 -5.22 -10.16 16.80
N ASP A 139 -5.04 -9.47 15.68
CA ASP A 139 -6.02 -9.37 14.60
C ASP A 139 -5.71 -10.34 13.43
N ILE A 140 -4.50 -10.92 13.40
CA ILE A 140 -4.04 -11.80 12.31
C ILE A 140 -4.90 -13.06 12.23
N GLU A 141 -5.10 -13.78 13.34
CA GLU A 141 -5.90 -15.01 13.35
C GLU A 141 -7.34 -14.75 12.89
N LYS A 142 -7.91 -13.61 13.28
CA LYS A 142 -9.26 -13.21 12.89
C LYS A 142 -9.35 -12.87 11.40
N LEU A 143 -8.34 -12.18 10.86
CA LEU A 143 -8.27 -11.90 9.43
C LEU A 143 -8.11 -13.19 8.63
N GLU A 144 -7.26 -14.11 9.08
CA GLU A 144 -7.06 -15.41 8.45
C GLU A 144 -8.35 -16.23 8.44
N ALA A 145 -9.09 -16.26 9.54
CA ALA A 145 -10.40 -16.91 9.62
C ALA A 145 -11.39 -16.31 8.59
N ILE A 146 -11.44 -14.97 8.48
CA ILE A 146 -12.29 -14.30 7.48
C ILE A 146 -11.87 -14.69 6.06
N LEU A 147 -10.56 -14.68 5.75
CA LEU A 147 -10.06 -15.06 4.43
C LEU A 147 -10.38 -16.52 4.06
N ASN A 148 -10.56 -17.39 5.06
CA ASN A 148 -10.93 -18.80 4.88
C ASN A 148 -12.43 -19.05 4.68
N SER A 149 -13.26 -18.02 4.81
CA SER A 149 -14.70 -18.13 4.53
C SER A 149 -15.02 -18.19 3.03
N SER A 150 -16.25 -18.63 2.70
CA SER A 150 -16.70 -18.83 1.32
C SER A 150 -16.79 -17.52 0.52
N LYS A 151 -17.13 -16.41 1.20
CA LYS A 151 -17.10 -15.07 0.64
C LYS A 151 -16.44 -14.11 1.61
N VAL A 152 -15.61 -13.23 1.05
CA VAL A 152 -14.93 -12.16 1.78
C VAL A 152 -15.38 -10.85 1.19
N TYR A 153 -15.72 -9.91 2.06
CA TYR A 153 -16.05 -8.55 1.69
C TYR A 153 -15.10 -7.57 2.35
N VAL A 154 -14.87 -6.45 1.68
CA VAL A 154 -14.10 -5.32 2.20
C VAL A 154 -14.95 -4.06 2.12
N ALA A 155 -14.82 -3.19 3.12
CA ALA A 155 -15.34 -1.84 3.09
C ALA A 155 -14.30 -0.87 3.64
N PHE A 156 -14.22 0.33 3.08
CA PHE A 156 -13.41 1.43 3.61
C PHE A 156 -14.31 2.35 4.45
N LEU A 157 -13.82 2.67 5.65
CA LEU A 157 -14.47 3.60 6.58
C LEU A 157 -13.84 4.97 6.45
N GLY A 158 -14.63 6.01 6.71
CA GLY A 158 -14.21 7.41 6.62
C GLY A 158 -15.36 8.34 6.98
N LYS A 159 -15.30 9.60 6.52
CA LYS A 159 -16.42 10.54 6.59
C LYS A 159 -17.64 10.02 5.82
N LYS A 160 -17.40 9.33 4.71
CA LYS A 160 -18.33 8.41 4.06
C LYS A 160 -17.76 7.00 4.22
N SER A 161 -18.59 5.97 4.03
CA SER A 161 -18.10 4.59 3.92
C SER A 161 -18.42 4.06 2.53
N THR A 162 -17.56 3.19 2.01
CA THR A 162 -17.95 2.39 0.86
C THR A 162 -19.04 1.40 1.26
N GLY A 163 -19.77 0.87 0.28
CA GLY A 163 -20.55 -0.36 0.49
C GLY A 163 -19.64 -1.57 0.76
N LYS A 164 -20.27 -2.71 1.07
CA LYS A 164 -19.56 -4.01 1.11
C LYS A 164 -19.19 -4.41 -0.32
N MET A 165 -17.90 -4.58 -0.59
CA MET A 165 -17.36 -5.00 -1.88
C MET A 165 -16.87 -6.44 -1.78
N GLU A 166 -17.33 -7.34 -2.65
CA GLU A 166 -16.88 -8.74 -2.65
C GLU A 166 -15.47 -8.84 -3.23
N LEU A 167 -14.55 -9.46 -2.49
CA LEU A 167 -13.18 -9.66 -2.93
C LEU A 167 -13.10 -10.90 -3.83
N LYS A 168 -12.52 -10.76 -5.03
CA LYS A 168 -12.43 -11.88 -5.99
C LYS A 168 -11.48 -12.96 -5.46
N SER A 169 -11.79 -14.24 -5.74
CA SER A 169 -11.07 -15.41 -5.19
C SER A 169 -9.56 -15.40 -5.43
N LYS A 170 -9.12 -14.92 -6.60
CA LYS A 170 -7.68 -14.80 -6.92
C LYS A 170 -6.93 -13.92 -5.90
N TYR A 171 -7.54 -12.83 -5.46
CA TYR A 171 -6.93 -11.91 -4.50
C TYR A 171 -7.02 -12.43 -3.08
N ILE A 172 -8.10 -13.13 -2.71
CA ILE A 172 -8.18 -13.88 -1.44
C ILE A 172 -7.01 -14.88 -1.37
N ASN A 173 -6.78 -15.64 -2.43
CA ASN A 173 -5.68 -16.60 -2.48
C ASN A 173 -4.31 -15.92 -2.35
N ALA A 174 -4.08 -14.81 -3.05
CA ALA A 174 -2.84 -14.05 -2.93
C ALA A 174 -2.61 -13.49 -1.51
N MET A 175 -3.67 -13.07 -0.81
CA MET A 175 -3.59 -12.64 0.60
C MET A 175 -3.22 -13.81 1.52
N LYS A 176 -3.82 -14.98 1.33
CA LYS A 176 -3.47 -16.20 2.08
C LYS A 176 -2.01 -16.61 1.86
N LEU A 177 -1.55 -16.63 0.61
CA LEU A 177 -0.15 -16.91 0.30
C LEU A 177 0.78 -15.90 0.99
N THR A 178 0.38 -14.63 1.04
CA THR A 178 1.16 -13.58 1.74
C THR A 178 1.22 -13.82 3.25
N PHE A 179 0.14 -14.33 3.85
CA PHE A 179 0.13 -14.77 5.26
C PHE A 179 1.11 -15.92 5.49
N GLU A 180 1.08 -16.95 4.66
CA GLU A 180 1.99 -18.09 4.78
C GLU A 180 3.45 -17.67 4.61
N LYS A 181 3.72 -16.77 3.65
CA LYS A 181 5.05 -16.18 3.48
C LYS A 181 5.48 -15.40 4.72
N TRP A 182 4.59 -14.61 5.30
CA TRP A 182 4.86 -13.85 6.53
C TRP A 182 5.18 -14.76 7.72
N LYS A 183 4.40 -15.84 7.92
CA LYS A 183 4.67 -16.85 8.95
C LYS A 183 6.07 -17.44 8.77
N SER A 184 6.42 -17.86 7.55
CA SER A 184 7.74 -18.44 7.24
C SER A 184 8.95 -17.53 7.49
N ILE A 185 8.75 -16.20 7.54
CA ILE A 185 9.80 -15.22 7.82
C ILE A 185 9.93 -14.95 9.34
N ASN A 186 8.87 -15.22 10.11
CA ASN A 186 8.76 -14.87 11.52
C ASN A 186 8.82 -16.08 12.48
N GLU A 187 8.72 -17.29 11.96
CA GLU A 187 9.03 -18.56 12.64
C GLU A 187 10.53 -18.87 12.56
#